data_AF-A0AAX4L0Q6-F1
#
_entry.id   AF-A0AAX4L0Q6-F1
#
_cell.length_a   1.000
_cell.length_b   1.000
_cell.length_c   1.000
_cell.angle_alpha   90.00
_cell.angle_beta   90.00
_cell.angle_gamma   90.00
#
_symmetry.space_group_name_H-M   'P 1'
#
loop_
_entity.id
_entity.type
_entity.pdbx_description
1 polymer ?
#
loop_
_entity_poly.entity_id
_entity_poly.type
_entity_poly.pdbx_seq_one_letter_code
_entity_poly.pdbx_strand_id
1 'polypeptide(L)' 'MVEVLSSKKDVEVFLSKNKDKCKIGDIIDIVISESVLEDIPTIVSKYGFSMIDGENIGEDVIKVRLEFRQIFR' A
#
# COMPACT_ATOMS: atom_id res chain seq x y z
N MET A 1 -8.64 15.53 -2.46
CA MET A 1 -8.72 14.74 -1.21
C MET A 1 -7.96 13.46 -1.45
N VAL A 2 -6.98 13.13 -0.62
CA VAL A 2 -6.28 11.84 -0.68
C VAL A 2 -7.20 10.81 -0.02
N GLU A 3 -7.48 9.71 -0.71
CA GLU A 3 -8.29 8.61 -0.17
C GLU A 3 -7.50 7.93 0.95
N VAL A 4 -8.07 7.87 2.15
CA VAL A 4 -7.50 7.15 3.30
C VAL A 4 -8.07 5.75 3.31
N LEU A 5 -7.21 4.75 3.15
CA LEU A 5 -7.58 3.35 3.15
C LEU A 5 -7.66 2.86 4.61
N SER A 6 -8.87 2.64 5.11
CA SER A 6 -9.12 2.38 6.54
C SER A 6 -9.37 0.91 6.89
N SER A 7 -9.39 0.03 5.89
CA SER A 7 -9.56 -1.40 6.08
C SER A 7 -8.67 -2.22 5.14
N LYS A 8 -8.41 -3.48 5.52
CA LYS A 8 -7.62 -4.42 4.69
C LYS A 8 -8.22 -4.54 3.28
N LYS A 9 -9.55 -4.59 3.20
CA LYS A 9 -10.30 -4.72 1.96
C LYS A 9 -10.12 -3.50 1.04
N ASP A 10 -10.07 -2.30 1.60
CA ASP A 10 -9.86 -1.08 0.80
C ASP A 10 -8.46 -1.07 0.18
N VAL A 11 -7.45 -1.48 0.96
CA VAL A 11 -6.07 -1.66 0.49
C VAL A 11 -6.01 -2.71 -0.63
N GLU A 12 -6.63 -3.87 -0.43
CA GLU A 12 -6.70 -4.94 -1.45
C GLU A 12 -7.37 -4.46 -2.75
N VAL A 13 -8.50 -3.75 -2.64
CA VAL A 13 -9.20 -3.18 -3.80
C VAL A 13 -8.33 -2.14 -4.50
N PHE A 14 -7.68 -1.25 -3.76
CA PHE A 14 -6.78 -0.25 -4.32
C PHE A 14 -5.62 -0.89 -5.08
N LEU A 15 -4.91 -1.84 -4.47
CA LEU A 15 -3.76 -2.51 -5.08
C LEU A 15 -4.16 -3.33 -6.29
N SER A 16 -5.32 -4.03 -6.25
CA SER A 16 -5.82 -4.81 -7.37
C SER A 16 -6.05 -3.97 -8.63
N LYS A 17 -6.48 -2.71 -8.49
CA LYS A 17 -6.73 -1.77 -9.59
C LYS A 17 -5.45 -1.14 -10.13
N ASN A 18 -4.40 -1.06 -9.31
CA ASN A 18 -3.15 -0.40 -9.64
C ASN A 18 -2.08 -1.37 -10.15
N LYS A 19 -2.07 -2.63 -9.70
CA LYS A 19 -1.05 -3.63 -10.10
C LYS A 19 -0.90 -3.75 -11.62
N ASP A 20 -2.01 -3.73 -12.37
CA ASP A 20 -2.01 -3.93 -13.82
C ASP A 20 -1.54 -2.69 -14.59
N LYS A 21 -1.40 -1.56 -13.89
CA LYS A 21 -0.91 -0.29 -14.43
C LYS A 21 0.55 -0.02 -14.06
N CYS A 22 1.09 -0.75 -13.09
CA CYS A 22 2.46 -0.59 -12.61
C CYS A 22 3.45 -1.45 -13.40
N LYS A 23 4.65 -0.92 -13.58
CA LYS A 23 5.84 -1.61 -14.08
C LYS A 23 6.80 -1.92 -12.94
N ILE A 24 7.66 -2.92 -13.11
CA ILE A 24 8.66 -3.25 -12.09
C ILE A 24 9.51 -2.00 -11.80
N GLY A 25 9.68 -1.68 -10.52
CA GLY A 25 10.38 -0.50 -10.03
C GLY A 25 9.50 0.74 -9.86
N ASP A 26 8.22 0.68 -10.27
CA ASP A 26 7.30 1.80 -10.03
C ASP A 26 7.06 1.97 -8.53
N ILE A 27 7.02 3.23 -8.11
CA ILE A 27 6.76 3.61 -6.73
C ILE A 27 5.39 4.27 -6.65
N ILE A 28 4.56 3.79 -5.73
CA ILE A 28 3.27 4.40 -5.40
C ILE A 28 3.23 4.75 -3.91
N ASP A 29 2.58 5.88 -3.61
CA ASP A 29 2.31 6.30 -2.24
C ASP A 29 0.84 6.01 -1.95
N ILE A 30 0.56 5.32 -0.83
CA ILE A 30 -0.79 5.11 -0.31
C ILE A 30 -0.91 5.78 1.06
N VAL A 31 -2.12 6.15 1.43
CA VAL A 31 -2.41 6.69 2.76
C VAL A 31 -3.37 5.73 3.45
N ILE A 32 -2.99 5.29 4.64
CA ILE A 32 -3.71 4.28 5.42
C ILE A 32 -4.02 4.81 6.81
N SER A 33 -5.03 4.26 7.47
CA SER A 33 -5.16 4.44 8.92
C SER A 33 -4.14 3.58 9.68
N GLU A 34 -3.78 3.99 10.89
CA GLU A 34 -2.88 3.21 11.75
C GLU A 34 -3.40 1.78 11.99
N SER A 35 -4.72 1.61 12.06
CA SER A 35 -5.39 0.31 12.28
C SER A 35 -5.08 -0.77 11.24
N VAL A 36 -4.56 -0.42 10.05
CA VAL A 36 -4.19 -1.37 9.00
C VAL A 36 -2.68 -1.55 8.83
N LEU A 37 -1.85 -0.79 9.55
CA LEU A 37 -0.40 -0.75 9.39
C LEU A 37 0.25 -2.13 9.49
N GLU A 38 -0.10 -2.91 10.52
CA GLU A 38 0.48 -4.24 10.77
C GLU A 38 0.22 -5.23 9.63
N ASP A 39 -0.89 -5.05 8.91
CA ASP A 39 -1.28 -5.93 7.82
C ASP A 39 -0.64 -5.57 6.48
N ILE A 40 -0.15 -4.34 6.32
CA ILE A 40 0.32 -3.83 5.04
C ILE A 40 1.40 -4.73 4.42
N PRO A 41 2.48 -5.14 5.12
CA PRO A 41 3.51 -5.99 4.51
C PRO A 41 2.94 -7.29 3.92
N THR A 42 1.95 -7.87 4.60
CA THR A 42 1.27 -9.10 4.17
C THR A 42 0.31 -8.86 3.01
N ILE A 43 -0.43 -7.74 3.01
CA ILE A 43 -1.36 -7.42 1.93
C ILE A 43 -0.60 -7.07 0.66
N VAL A 44 0.37 -6.13 0.73
CA VAL A 44 1.05 -5.58 -0.44
C VAL A 44 1.85 -6.63 -1.21
N SER A 45 2.45 -7.59 -0.48
CA SER A 45 3.22 -8.68 -1.09
C SER A 45 2.36 -9.59 -1.97
N LYS A 46 1.09 -9.85 -1.62
CA LYS A 46 0.16 -10.62 -2.48
C LYS A 46 -0.09 -9.98 -3.84
N TYR A 47 0.06 -8.66 -3.93
CA TYR A 47 -0.15 -7.88 -5.15
C TYR A 47 1.17 -7.53 -5.85
N GLY A 48 2.29 -8.11 -5.42
CA GLY A 48 3.60 -7.89 -6.02
C GLY A 48 4.26 -6.57 -5.60
N PHE A 49 3.76 -5.91 -4.55
CA PHE A 49 4.35 -4.70 -3.99
C PHE A 49 5.22 -5.01 -2.76
N SER A 50 6.13 -4.11 -2.42
CA SER A 50 6.94 -4.15 -1.20
C SER A 50 6.96 -2.78 -0.55
N MET A 51 6.81 -2.74 0.77
CA MET A 51 6.95 -1.49 1.53
C MET A 51 8.41 -1.05 1.53
N ILE A 52 8.65 0.22 1.18
CA ILE A 52 9.98 0.85 1.20
C ILE A 52 10.11 1.76 2.42
N ASP A 53 9.05 2.51 2.71
CA ASP A 53 9.06 3.56 3.73
C ASP A 53 7.65 3.82 4.27
N GLY A 54 7.58 4.41 5.46
CA GLY A 54 6.36 4.77 6.15
C GLY A 54 6.54 6.07 6.93
N GLU A 55 5.72 7.07 6.62
CA GLU A 55 5.75 8.40 7.24
C GLU A 55 4.42 8.63 7.98
N ASN A 56 4.50 8.95 9.27
CA ASN A 56 3.32 9.42 10.00
C ASN A 56 3.02 10.86 9.58
N ILE A 57 1.82 11.09 9.02
CA ILE A 57 1.40 12.39 8.48
C ILE A 57 0.20 13.00 9.25
N GLY A 58 -0.21 12.40 10.36
CA GLY A 58 -1.36 12.83 11.16
C GLY A 58 -1.70 11.88 12.30
N GLU A 59 -2.63 12.27 13.17
CA GLU A 59 -2.88 11.61 14.46
C GLU A 59 -3.12 10.09 14.35
N ASP A 60 -3.76 9.60 13.28
CA ASP A 60 -4.00 8.17 13.03
C ASP A 60 -3.74 7.78 11.56
N VAL A 61 -2.91 8.53 10.83
CA VAL A 61 -2.76 8.40 9.39
C VAL A 61 -1.31 8.28 8.97
N ILE A 62 -1.03 7.24 8.19
CA ILE A 62 0.32 6.88 7.76
C ILE A 62 0.36 6.89 6.24
N LYS A 63 1.34 7.60 5.70
CA LYS A 63 1.70 7.53 4.29
C LYS A 63 2.70 6.40 4.10
N VAL A 64 2.34 5.39 3.32
CA VAL A 64 3.20 4.25 3.01
C VAL A 64 3.66 4.33 1.57
N ARG A 65 4.97 4.19 1.37
CA ARG A 65 5.58 4.10 0.04
C ARG A 65 5.81 2.64 -0.35
N LEU A 66 5.30 2.26 -1.50
CA LEU A 66 5.36 0.90 -2.02
C LEU A 66 6.12 0.86 -3.36
N GLU A 67 6.98 -0.13 -3.53
CA GLU A 67 7.62 -0.47 -4.81
C GLU A 67 6.93 -1.67 -5.44
N PHE A 68 6.61 -1.61 -6.73
CA PHE A 68 6.15 -2.77 -7.47
C PHE A 68 7.34 -3.65 -7.90
N ARG A 69 7.40 -4.87 -7.39
CA ARG A 69 8.51 -5.81 -7.62
C ARG A 69 8.12 -7.10 -8.35
N GLN A 70 6.83 -7.32 -8.67
CA GLN A 70 6.32 -8.59 -9.22
C GLN A 70 6.72 -9.83 -8.40
N ILE A 71 6.71 -9.72 -7.07
CA ILE A 71 6.98 -10.87 -6.19
C ILE A 71 5.66 -11.62 -5.98
N PHE A 72 5.49 -12.77 -6.63
CA PHE A 72 4.38 -13.68 -6.34
C PHE A 72 4.90 -14.75 -5.36
N ARG A 73 4.64 -14.53 -4.07
CA ARG A 73 4.94 -15.50 -3.00
C ARG A 73 3.67 -16.19 -2.53
#